data_AF-A0A3A9BTX1-F1
#
_entry.id   AF-A0A3A9BTX1-F1
#
_cell.length_a   1.000
_cell.length_b   1.000
_cell.length_c   1.000
_cell.angle_alpha   90.00
_cell.angle_beta   90.00
_cell.angle_gamma   90.00
#
_symmetry.space_group_name_H-M   'P 1'
#
loop_
_entity.id
_entity.type
_entity.pdbx_description
1 polymer ?
#
loop_
_entity_poly.entity_id
_entity_poly.type
_entity_poly.pdbx_seq_one_letter_code
_entity_poly.pdbx_strand_id
1 'polypeptide(L)'
;MVISAFFNRMKRYYACHCPFAKESILPDSVVSPVLCHCSLGHVMNFKEAFLGRELEGRVVHSVLNGNMTCEYEITISEDIMDSFVREREKKWL
;
A
#
# COMPACT_ATOMS: atom_id res chain seq x y z
N MET A 1 0.86 15.44 -25.99
CA MET A 1 1.22 15.49 -24.56
C MET A 1 0.02 15.62 -23.62
N VAL A 2 -0.95 16.52 -23.87
CA VAL A 2 -2.11 16.76 -22.96
C VAL A 2 -2.97 15.50 -22.70
N ILE A 3 -3.24 14.70 -23.72
CA ILE A 3 -4.04 13.46 -23.58
C ILE A 3 -3.41 12.47 -22.59
N SER A 4 -2.08 12.32 -22.63
CA SER A 4 -1.35 11.41 -21.74
C SER A 4 -1.40 11.89 -20.28
N ALA A 5 -1.28 13.21 -20.05
CA ALA A 5 -1.39 13.77 -18.71
C ALA A 5 -2.79 13.59 -18.11
N PHE A 6 -3.84 13.80 -18.91
CA PHE A 6 -5.23 13.53 -18.48
C PHE A 6 -5.44 12.05 -18.16
N PHE A 7 -4.99 11.15 -19.03
CA PHE A 7 -5.09 9.70 -18.82
C PHE A 7 -4.37 9.24 -17.55
N ASN A 8 -3.16 9.77 -17.28
CA ASN A 8 -2.42 9.47 -16.06
C ASN A 8 -3.14 9.98 -14.82
N ARG A 9 -3.73 11.18 -14.87
CA ARG A 9 -4.54 11.73 -13.76
C ARG A 9 -5.74 10.82 -13.45
N MET A 10 -6.51 10.43 -14.47
CA MET A 10 -7.67 9.57 -14.29
C MET A 10 -7.29 8.17 -13.77
N LYS A 11 -6.17 7.59 -14.25
CA LYS A 11 -5.64 6.35 -13.70
C LYS A 11 -5.37 6.45 -12.20
N ARG A 12 -4.68 7.50 -11.76
CA ARG A 12 -4.42 7.74 -10.32
C ARG A 12 -5.70 7.94 -9.53
N TYR A 13 -6.63 8.72 -10.07
CA TYR A 13 -7.93 8.97 -9.46
C TYR A 13 -8.72 7.67 -9.21
N TYR A 14 -8.74 6.76 -10.18
CA TYR A 14 -9.43 5.48 -10.04
C TYR A 14 -8.66 4.45 -9.21
N ALA A 15 -7.34 4.57 -9.11
CA ALA A 15 -6.51 3.71 -8.25
C ALA A 15 -6.60 4.11 -6.76
N CYS A 16 -6.96 5.35 -6.43
CA CYS A 16 -7.11 5.77 -5.04
C CYS A 16 -8.46 5.29 -4.47
N HIS A 17 -8.40 4.39 -3.49
CA HIS A 17 -9.60 3.86 -2.81
C HIS A 17 -10.16 4.79 -1.73
N CYS A 18 -9.42 5.80 -1.29
CA CYS A 18 -9.89 6.76 -0.29
C CYS A 18 -10.84 7.78 -0.96
N PRO A 19 -12.14 7.82 -0.63
CA PRO A 19 -13.08 8.74 -1.26
C PRO A 19 -12.74 10.21 -0.96
N PHE A 20 -12.10 10.50 0.18
CA PHE A 20 -11.64 11.85 0.52
C PHE A 20 -10.41 12.26 -0.27
N ALA A 21 -9.36 11.41 -0.30
CA ALA A 21 -8.08 11.75 -0.91
C ALA A 21 -8.13 11.70 -2.44
N LYS A 22 -8.95 10.81 -3.03
CA LYS A 22 -9.03 10.69 -4.49
C LYS A 22 -9.55 11.97 -5.13
N GLU A 23 -10.47 12.68 -4.47
CA GLU A 23 -11.02 13.92 -5.00
C GLU A 23 -9.94 14.98 -5.17
N SER A 24 -8.89 14.99 -4.35
CA SER A 24 -7.77 15.92 -4.50
C SER A 24 -6.85 15.62 -5.69
N ILE A 25 -7.10 14.53 -6.43
CA ILE A 25 -6.36 14.21 -7.66
C ILE A 25 -6.96 14.95 -8.88
N LEU A 26 -8.23 15.38 -8.80
CA LEU A 26 -8.95 16.04 -9.90
C LEU A 26 -8.68 17.56 -9.98
N PRO A 27 -8.93 18.37 -8.94
CA PRO A 27 -8.54 19.77 -8.87
C PRO A 27 -7.10 19.90 -8.37
N ASP A 28 -6.52 21.11 -8.46
CA ASP A 28 -5.23 21.42 -7.83
C ASP A 28 -5.37 21.64 -6.30
N SER A 29 -6.19 20.83 -5.63
CA SER A 29 -6.27 20.82 -4.16
C SER A 29 -5.20 19.92 -3.58
N VAL A 30 -4.61 20.34 -2.46
CA VAL A 30 -3.43 19.67 -1.91
C VAL A 30 -3.83 18.86 -0.68
N VAL A 31 -3.83 17.54 -0.82
CA VAL A 31 -3.83 16.61 0.31
C VAL A 31 -2.43 16.01 0.41
N SER A 32 -1.87 16.03 1.62
CA SER A 32 -0.53 15.50 1.85
C SER A 32 -0.46 13.99 1.57
N PRO A 33 0.56 13.50 0.84
CA PRO A 33 0.81 12.07 0.66
C PRO A 33 0.98 11.29 1.96
N VAL A 34 1.28 11.96 3.08
CA VAL A 34 1.32 11.35 4.43
C VAL A 34 -0.01 10.67 4.77
N LEU A 35 -1.13 11.14 4.23
CA LEU A 35 -2.44 10.51 4.42
C LEU A 35 -2.46 9.06 3.91
N CYS A 36 -1.60 8.67 2.97
CA CYS A 36 -1.51 7.29 2.49
C CYS A 36 -1.06 6.28 3.56
N HIS A 37 -0.56 6.74 4.72
CA HIS A 37 -0.37 5.89 5.89
C HIS A 37 -1.69 5.29 6.41
N CYS A 38 -2.84 5.91 6.14
CA CYS A 38 -4.16 5.32 6.40
C CYS A 38 -4.37 4.03 5.59
N SER A 39 -3.99 4.04 4.31
CA SER A 39 -4.08 2.86 3.44
C SER A 39 -3.06 1.78 3.84
N LEU A 40 -1.85 2.18 4.25
CA LEU A 40 -0.90 1.26 4.88
C LEU A 40 -1.51 0.62 6.12
N GLY A 41 -2.10 1.40 7.03
CA GLY A 41 -2.78 0.90 8.22
C GLY A 41 -3.89 -0.12 7.90
N HIS A 42 -4.65 0.09 6.82
CA HIS A 42 -5.63 -0.89 6.35
C HIS A 42 -4.97 -2.22 5.95
N VAL A 43 -3.86 -2.18 5.20
CA VAL A 43 -3.09 -3.37 4.80
C VAL A 43 -2.47 -4.08 6.02
N MET A 44 -1.91 -3.31 6.96
CA MET A 44 -1.26 -3.83 8.17
C MET A 44 -2.27 -4.50 9.10
N ASN A 45 -3.45 -3.89 9.30
CA ASN A 45 -4.50 -4.45 10.16
C ASN A 45 -4.86 -5.91 9.78
N PHE A 46 -4.97 -6.21 8.48
CA PHE A 46 -5.23 -7.59 8.04
C PHE A 46 -4.03 -8.53 8.29
N LYS A 47 -2.82 -8.05 8.04
CA LYS A 47 -1.61 -8.87 8.13
C LYS A 47 -1.23 -9.15 9.58
N GLU A 48 -1.32 -8.16 10.44
CA GLU A 48 -1.06 -8.28 11.87
C GLU A 48 -2.13 -9.13 12.56
N ALA A 49 -3.41 -9.00 12.17
CA ALA A 49 -4.46 -9.88 12.66
C ALA A 49 -4.22 -11.35 12.26
N PHE A 50 -3.74 -11.59 11.03
CA PHE A 50 -3.42 -12.94 10.55
C PHE A 50 -2.17 -13.52 11.24
N LEU A 51 -1.12 -12.72 11.43
CA LEU A 51 0.14 -13.16 12.01
C LEU A 51 0.16 -13.09 13.56
N GLY A 52 -0.84 -12.48 14.18
CA GLY A 52 -1.00 -12.39 15.63
C GLY A 52 0.01 -11.47 16.32
N ARG A 53 0.60 -10.51 15.59
CA ARG A 53 1.64 -9.62 16.10
C ARG A 53 1.77 -8.36 15.24
N GLU A 54 2.40 -7.34 15.81
CA GLU A 54 2.81 -6.13 15.08
C GLU A 54 3.89 -6.41 14.04
N LEU A 55 3.84 -5.66 12.95
CA LEU A 55 4.75 -5.71 11.82
C LEU A 55 5.22 -4.29 11.47
N GLU A 56 6.37 -4.19 10.82
CA GLU A 56 6.83 -2.91 10.29
C GLU A 56 6.47 -2.80 8.81
N GLY A 57 5.85 -1.68 8.42
CA GLY A 57 5.50 -1.39 7.04
C GLY A 57 5.82 0.04 6.66
N ARG A 58 6.07 0.26 5.36
CA ARG A 58 6.33 1.60 4.81
C ARG A 58 5.59 1.82 3.49
N VAL A 59 5.19 3.07 3.26
CA VAL A 59 4.67 3.52 1.97
C VAL A 59 5.85 3.78 1.04
N VAL A 60 5.96 3.03 -0.05
CA VAL A 60 7.04 3.18 -1.03
C VAL A 60 6.61 4.11 -2.16
N HIS A 61 5.43 3.85 -2.73
CA HIS A 61 4.82 4.67 -3.76
C HIS A 61 3.35 4.94 -3.43
N SER A 62 2.84 6.10 -3.83
CA SER A 62 1.42 6.39 -3.71
C SER A 62 0.90 7.23 -4.85
N VAL A 63 -0.33 6.94 -5.28
CA VAL A 63 -0.99 7.73 -6.33
C VAL A 63 -1.28 9.17 -5.91
N LEU A 64 -1.36 9.42 -4.60
CA LEU A 64 -1.48 10.76 -4.02
C LEU A 64 -0.16 11.55 -4.13
N ASN A 65 0.99 10.87 -4.14
CA ASN A 65 2.30 11.45 -4.42
C ASN A 65 2.62 11.51 -5.93
N GLY A 66 1.64 11.26 -6.79
CA GLY A 66 1.80 11.32 -8.24
C GLY A 66 2.28 10.03 -8.92
N ASN A 67 2.57 8.95 -8.18
CA ASN A 67 2.89 7.65 -8.75
C ASN A 67 1.68 7.02 -9.49
N MET A 68 1.92 6.02 -10.33
CA MET A 68 0.83 5.34 -11.06
C MET A 68 0.17 4.21 -10.26
N THR A 69 0.85 3.72 -9.22
CA THR A 69 0.47 2.61 -8.35
C THR A 69 0.73 2.99 -6.90
N CYS A 70 0.02 2.31 -5.99
CA CYS A 70 0.37 2.32 -4.57
C CYS A 70 1.18 1.06 -4.27
N GLU A 71 2.30 1.22 -3.58
CA GLU A 71 3.20 0.12 -3.21
C GLU A 71 3.57 0.24 -1.74
N TYR A 72 3.54 -0.90 -1.05
CA TYR A 72 3.86 -1.02 0.36
C TYR A 72 4.92 -2.08 0.53
N GLU A 73 5.93 -1.77 1.33
CA GLU A 73 6.87 -2.77 1.82
C GLU A 73 6.50 -3.14 3.24
N ILE A 74 6.61 -4.42 3.57
CA ILE A 74 6.34 -4.96 4.89
C ILE A 74 7.46 -5.92 5.23
N THR A 75 8.09 -5.66 6.37
CA THR A 75 9.18 -6.47 6.88
C THR A 75 8.61 -7.72 7.52
N ILE A 76 9.04 -8.88 7.04
CA ILE A 76 8.72 -10.19 7.64
C ILE A 76 9.98 -10.68 8.36
N SER A 77 9.89 -10.86 9.67
CA SER A 77 11.01 -11.32 10.48
C SER A 77 11.28 -12.82 10.28
N GLU A 78 12.53 -13.24 10.49
CA GLU A 78 12.95 -14.64 10.28
C GLU A 78 12.14 -15.64 11.12
N ASP A 79 11.72 -15.27 12.33
CA ASP A 79 10.91 -16.15 13.18
C ASP A 79 9.51 -16.43 12.61
N ILE A 80 8.94 -15.50 11.83
CA ILE A 80 7.72 -15.74 11.06
C ILE A 80 8.02 -16.69 9.89
N MET A 81 9.12 -16.46 9.18
CA MET A 81 9.53 -17.32 8.06
C MET A 81 9.79 -18.76 8.50
N ASP A 82 10.43 -18.94 9.64
CA ASP A 82 10.71 -20.24 10.24
C ASP A 82 9.40 -20.95 10.61
N SER A 83 8.49 -20.24 11.27
CA SER A 83 7.23 -20.81 11.77
C SER A 83 6.24 -21.20 10.67
N PHE A 84 6.14 -20.42 9.59
CA PHE A 84 5.10 -20.61 8.57
C PHE A 84 5.58 -21.22 7.25
N VAL A 85 6.87 -21.09 6.92
CA VAL A 85 7.43 -21.54 5.64
C VAL A 85 8.38 -22.70 5.87
N ARG A 86 9.51 -22.48 6.57
CA ARG A 86 10.59 -23.47 6.65
C ARG A 86 10.22 -24.72 7.45
N GLU A 87 9.47 -24.57 8.55
CA GLU A 87 9.00 -25.71 9.33
C GLU A 87 7.95 -26.55 8.57
N ARG A 88 7.15 -25.90 7.72
CA ARG A 88 6.26 -26.61 6.80
C ARG A 88 7.05 -27.39 5.76
N GLU A 89 8.06 -26.80 5.13
CA GLU A 89 8.88 -27.47 4.09
C GLU A 89 9.54 -28.76 4.60
N LYS A 90 10.04 -28.76 5.85
CA LYS A 90 10.58 -29.98 6.49
C LYS A 90 9.54 -31.06 6.72
N LYS A 91 8.27 -30.70 6.89
CA LYS A 91 7.17 -31.63 7.17
C LYS A 91 6.65 -32.36 5.91
N TRP A 92 7.04 -31.89 4.73
CA TRP A 92 6.69 -32.48 3.43
C TRP A 92 7.89 -33.17 2.74
N LEU A 93 9.05 -33.21 3.41
CA LEU A 93 10.23 -34.01 3.07
C LEU A 93 10.27 -35.27 3.95
#